data_AF-E2BTH8-F1
#
_entry.id   AF-E2BTH8-F1
#
_cell.length_a   1.000
_cell.length_b   1.000
_cell.length_c   1.000
_cell.angle_alpha   90.00
_cell.angle_beta   90.00
_cell.angle_gamma   90.00
#
_symmetry.space_group_name_H-M   'P 1'
#
loop_
_entity.id
_entity.type
_entity.pdbx_description
1 polymer ?
#
loop_
_entity_poly.entity_id
_entity_poly.type
_entity_poly.pdbx_seq_one_letter_code
_entity_poly.pdbx_strand_id
1 'polypeptide(L)'
;MGATKYVLGSAILGLFWSSLLKGVLTNSTSRCDYPPCSCDHYGRLTCDCKEEGEELILTTEGDRRLSPHTSRIVVNNCSSVILMNSSLASMTGLRSVDLVNVANLSLARQSFELSSHSARTRISVRNSSIDVMPSFVFRGDVEAITFENVRIGQLSAFSFANLVHTDTLRLENCRIETTEAQAFKKFDVGYLHVIGGTFGDQVPSRTMNDIEVYHKFMLDGVRMGVVRSDAFIVRSPRTVAIQNCAIDTLESEAFDVTAHGAVIVKNNTFGSIGVGAFLGIRADREIRPPPSSSSSSSSSSSTAAIGLHDLIFKNNSVSNFEEGSLMFDRTSFRPELDNLLVAQACDCQMLPVWKNNVLNYTNVYSRLYARQNSLVPPTLQPQEPINETPETFLCLDARVEGVPTSFTDYEARHCSLGGSMLVFILITVAVLVALIVGVCLIVWCCRKRRRNNRKKWISVPTNAPDVVSKKNGVIGREAATSGTPVDSRITMVVPDGRLYRETEFHVIVEKAEPLTTEL
;
A
#
# COMPACT_ATOMS: atom_id res chain seq x y z
N MET A 1 4.90 -10.21 -121.20
CA MET A 1 5.29 -11.53 -120.67
C MET A 1 6.78 -11.46 -120.36
N GLY A 2 7.34 -11.73 -119.19
CA GLY A 2 6.93 -11.73 -117.79
C GLY A 2 8.22 -11.31 -117.04
N ALA A 3 8.13 -10.34 -116.13
CA ALA A 3 8.12 -10.57 -114.69
C ALA A 3 9.41 -11.19 -114.10
N THR A 4 10.02 -10.38 -113.23
CA THR A 4 10.72 -10.73 -111.97
C THR A 4 12.13 -11.35 -112.02
N LYS A 5 13.08 -10.68 -111.35
CA LYS A 5 13.56 -11.13 -110.03
C LYS A 5 14.32 -10.04 -109.27
N TYR A 6 13.84 -9.83 -108.05
CA TYR A 6 14.27 -8.89 -107.02
C TYR A 6 15.31 -9.55 -106.09
N VAL A 7 16.28 -8.73 -105.70
CA VAL A 7 16.73 -8.43 -104.33
C VAL A 7 17.15 -9.60 -103.41
N LEU A 8 18.48 -9.71 -103.31
CA LEU A 8 19.30 -9.56 -102.11
C LEU A 8 18.86 -10.27 -100.81
N GLY A 9 19.66 -11.30 -100.51
CA GLY A 9 20.01 -11.88 -99.22
C GLY A 9 19.59 -11.13 -97.95
N SER A 10 18.67 -11.74 -97.23
CA SER A 10 18.47 -11.58 -95.78
C SER A 10 18.00 -12.91 -95.22
N ALA A 11 18.92 -13.87 -95.15
CA ALA A 11 18.77 -15.13 -94.44
C ALA A 11 20.11 -15.41 -93.78
N ILE A 12 20.23 -15.09 -92.48
CA ILE A 12 21.21 -15.57 -91.47
C ILE A 12 21.06 -14.81 -90.12
N LEU A 13 20.21 -13.78 -90.02
CA LEU A 13 19.99 -13.00 -88.78
C LEU A 13 18.66 -13.34 -88.06
N GLY A 14 18.29 -14.63 -87.99
CA GLY A 14 16.99 -15.08 -87.44
C GLY A 14 17.05 -16.18 -86.38
N LEU A 15 18.23 -16.58 -85.90
CA LEU A 15 18.38 -17.71 -84.95
C LEU A 15 19.33 -17.46 -83.78
N PHE A 16 19.63 -16.20 -83.44
CA PHE A 16 20.47 -15.86 -82.27
C PHE A 16 19.89 -14.81 -81.32
N TRP A 17 18.59 -14.49 -81.44
CA TRP A 17 17.94 -13.41 -80.68
C TRP A 17 16.64 -13.84 -79.98
N SER A 18 16.58 -15.07 -79.47
CA SER A 18 15.43 -15.55 -78.66
C SER A 18 15.82 -16.26 -77.36
N SER A 19 17.09 -16.21 -76.93
CA SER A 19 17.55 -16.87 -75.71
C SER A 19 18.22 -15.94 -74.68
N LEU A 20 18.18 -14.62 -74.85
CA LEU A 20 18.89 -13.65 -73.99
C LEU A 20 18.01 -12.77 -73.08
N LEU A 21 16.76 -13.17 -72.82
CA LEU A 21 15.89 -12.54 -71.83
C LEU A 21 15.13 -13.58 -70.97
N LYS A 22 15.82 -14.66 -70.56
CA LYS A 22 15.47 -15.27 -69.26
C LYS A 22 16.16 -14.40 -68.23
N GLY A 23 15.36 -13.55 -67.60
CA GLY A 23 15.79 -12.71 -66.50
C GLY A 23 16.67 -13.51 -65.56
N VAL A 24 17.85 -12.97 -65.30
CA VAL A 24 18.58 -13.20 -64.07
C VAL A 24 17.66 -12.69 -62.97
N LEU A 25 16.70 -13.53 -62.57
CA LEU A 25 16.09 -13.46 -61.26
C LEU A 25 17.27 -13.63 -60.32
N THR A 26 17.64 -12.53 -59.68
CA THR A 26 18.49 -12.53 -58.50
C THR A 26 17.90 -13.56 -57.55
N ASN A 27 18.52 -14.74 -57.53
CA ASN A 27 18.19 -15.84 -56.64
C ASN A 27 18.72 -15.44 -55.26
N SER A 28 18.13 -14.38 -54.67
CA SER A 28 18.39 -14.06 -53.29
C SER A 28 17.60 -15.05 -52.47
N THR A 29 18.30 -16.08 -52.01
CA THR A 29 17.79 -17.07 -51.08
C THR A 29 17.25 -16.32 -49.85
N SER A 30 15.94 -16.26 -49.77
CA SER A 30 15.21 -15.60 -48.69
C SER A 30 14.95 -16.62 -47.60
N ARG A 31 14.76 -16.18 -46.36
CA ARG A 31 14.27 -17.07 -45.28
C ARG A 31 12.98 -17.79 -45.67
N CYS A 32 12.20 -17.22 -46.59
CA CYS A 32 10.99 -17.80 -47.17
C CYS A 32 11.21 -19.10 -47.97
N ASP A 33 12.41 -19.34 -48.50
CA ASP A 33 12.71 -20.48 -49.37
C ASP A 33 13.15 -21.73 -48.57
N TYR A 34 13.29 -21.59 -47.25
CA TYR A 34 13.76 -22.66 -46.36
C TYR A 34 12.69 -23.00 -45.31
N PRO A 35 12.35 -24.29 -45.15
CA PRO A 35 11.53 -24.71 -44.02
C PRO A 35 12.23 -24.36 -42.69
N PRO A 36 11.47 -24.06 -41.62
CA PRO A 36 10.02 -24.17 -41.49
C PRO A 36 9.27 -22.87 -41.83
N CYS A 37 9.92 -21.96 -42.56
CA CYS A 37 9.39 -20.62 -42.84
C CYS A 37 8.73 -20.55 -44.23
N SER A 38 7.69 -19.73 -44.33
CA SER A 38 6.98 -19.43 -45.59
C SER A 38 6.60 -17.95 -45.62
N CYS A 39 6.45 -17.41 -46.82
CA CYS A 39 6.06 -16.01 -47.00
C CYS A 39 4.85 -15.88 -47.92
N ASP A 40 3.95 -14.96 -47.59
CA ASP A 40 2.85 -14.58 -48.47
C ASP A 40 3.23 -13.44 -49.43
N HIS A 41 2.35 -13.16 -50.40
CA HIS A 41 2.52 -12.07 -51.35
C HIS A 41 2.46 -10.66 -50.71
N TYR A 42 2.01 -10.56 -49.45
CA TYR A 42 1.90 -9.30 -48.69
C TYR A 42 3.12 -9.05 -47.78
N GLY A 43 4.16 -9.87 -47.89
CA GLY A 43 5.38 -9.74 -47.11
C GLY A 43 5.25 -10.23 -45.67
N ARG A 44 4.29 -11.11 -45.37
CA ARG A 44 4.21 -11.79 -44.07
C ARG A 44 5.10 -13.02 -44.08
N LEU A 45 6.10 -13.05 -43.21
CA LEU A 45 6.90 -14.22 -42.89
C LEU A 45 6.21 -15.01 -41.76
N THR A 46 5.95 -16.29 -41.99
CA THR A 46 5.41 -17.22 -40.98
C THR A 46 6.31 -18.43 -40.86
N CYS A 47 6.82 -18.70 -39.66
CA CYS A 47 7.60 -19.89 -39.34
C CYS A 47 6.88 -20.71 -38.26
N ASP A 48 6.64 -22.00 -38.50
CA ASP A 48 6.00 -22.92 -37.54
C ASP A 48 6.85 -24.17 -37.35
N CYS A 49 7.58 -24.29 -36.24
CA CYS A 49 8.59 -25.33 -36.05
C CYS A 49 8.05 -26.63 -35.40
N LYS A 50 6.75 -26.93 -35.51
CA LYS A 50 6.13 -28.11 -34.86
C LYS A 50 6.85 -29.44 -35.08
N GLU A 51 7.48 -29.62 -36.24
CA GLU A 51 8.14 -30.86 -36.64
C GLU A 51 9.68 -30.74 -36.65
N GLU A 52 10.23 -29.54 -36.48
CA GLU A 52 11.65 -29.27 -36.61
C GLU A 52 12.22 -28.84 -35.26
N GLY A 53 13.08 -29.69 -34.68
CA GLY A 53 13.85 -29.36 -33.48
C GLY A 53 15.03 -28.41 -33.75
N GLU A 54 15.19 -27.94 -34.98
CA GLU A 54 16.29 -27.07 -35.38
C GLU A 54 16.12 -25.64 -34.85
N GLU A 55 17.26 -25.00 -34.63
CA GLU A 55 17.32 -23.61 -34.21
C GLU A 55 16.94 -22.65 -35.35
N LEU A 56 15.95 -21.80 -35.09
CA LEU A 56 15.52 -20.77 -36.02
C LEU A 56 16.35 -19.49 -35.84
N ILE A 57 17.27 -19.24 -36.76
CA ILE A 57 18.08 -18.02 -36.78
C ILE A 57 17.43 -16.98 -37.70
N LEU A 58 17.09 -15.83 -37.13
CA LEU A 58 16.56 -14.66 -37.84
C LEU A 58 17.68 -13.63 -38.02
N THR A 59 18.15 -13.48 -39.26
CA THR A 59 19.30 -12.62 -39.61
C THR A 59 19.07 -11.90 -40.94
N THR A 60 19.75 -10.77 -41.16
CA THR A 60 19.77 -10.04 -42.45
C THR A 60 20.95 -10.44 -43.34
N GLU A 61 21.88 -11.25 -42.82
CA GLU A 61 23.09 -11.69 -43.52
C GLU A 61 23.03 -13.17 -43.92
N GLY A 62 23.79 -13.53 -44.96
CA GLY A 62 23.91 -14.91 -45.44
C GLY A 62 22.73 -15.43 -46.27
N ASP A 63 22.73 -16.74 -46.51
CA ASP A 63 21.82 -17.39 -47.45
C ASP A 63 20.38 -17.54 -46.92
N ARG A 64 20.15 -17.31 -45.63
CA ARG A 64 18.85 -17.43 -44.94
C ARG A 64 18.33 -16.07 -44.45
N ARG A 65 18.62 -15.01 -45.21
CA ARG A 65 18.33 -13.63 -44.79
C ARG A 65 16.85 -13.28 -44.80
N LEU A 66 16.45 -12.40 -43.89
CA LEU A 66 15.15 -11.74 -43.88
C LEU A 66 15.02 -10.77 -45.06
N SER A 67 13.87 -10.82 -45.75
CA SER A 67 13.61 -9.92 -46.86
C SER A 67 13.35 -8.50 -46.36
N PRO A 68 13.96 -7.45 -46.95
CA PRO A 68 13.68 -6.05 -46.62
C PRO A 68 12.21 -5.64 -46.81
N HIS A 69 11.46 -6.38 -47.63
CA HIS A 69 10.05 -6.12 -47.91
C HIS A 69 9.09 -6.81 -46.93
N THR A 70 9.62 -7.48 -45.89
CA THR A 70 8.78 -8.14 -44.88
C THR A 70 8.03 -7.10 -44.06
N SER A 71 6.71 -7.22 -44.00
CA SER A 71 5.81 -6.32 -43.27
C SER A 71 5.35 -6.91 -41.93
N ARG A 72 5.38 -8.23 -41.79
CA ARG A 72 4.97 -8.93 -40.57
C ARG A 72 5.78 -10.21 -40.37
N ILE A 73 6.23 -10.45 -39.15
CA ILE A 73 6.95 -11.66 -38.77
C ILE A 73 6.12 -12.40 -37.73
N VAL A 74 5.84 -13.68 -37.97
CA VAL A 74 5.14 -14.57 -37.03
C VAL A 74 5.95 -15.84 -36.87
N VAL A 75 6.42 -16.10 -35.65
CA VAL A 75 7.17 -17.32 -35.31
C VAL A 75 6.39 -18.08 -34.25
N ASN A 76 6.08 -19.35 -34.53
CA ASN A 76 5.26 -20.18 -33.68
C ASN A 76 5.94 -21.53 -33.36
N ASN A 77 5.76 -22.00 -32.12
CA ASN A 77 6.05 -23.37 -31.70
C ASN A 77 7.51 -23.81 -31.98
N CYS A 78 8.48 -22.91 -31.74
CA CYS A 78 9.89 -23.18 -31.98
C CYS A 78 10.64 -23.49 -30.68
N SER A 79 11.56 -24.47 -30.75
CA SER A 79 12.39 -24.87 -29.60
C SER A 79 13.41 -23.78 -29.26
N SER A 80 14.15 -23.30 -30.26
CA SER A 80 15.12 -22.22 -30.13
C SER A 80 14.92 -21.20 -31.24
N VAL A 81 14.87 -19.92 -30.89
CA VAL A 81 14.86 -18.81 -31.83
C VAL A 81 15.95 -17.83 -31.45
N ILE A 82 16.85 -17.52 -32.38
CA ILE A 82 17.87 -16.50 -32.21
C ILE A 82 17.52 -15.30 -33.09
N LEU A 83 17.30 -14.13 -32.46
CA LEU A 83 17.17 -12.86 -33.17
C LEU A 83 18.52 -12.15 -33.15
N MET A 84 19.19 -12.14 -34.31
CA MET A 84 20.53 -11.56 -34.46
C MET A 84 20.50 -10.03 -34.36
N ASN A 85 21.69 -9.45 -34.18
CA ASN A 85 21.86 -8.00 -34.09
C ASN A 85 21.36 -7.31 -35.36
N SER A 86 20.57 -6.24 -35.19
CA SER A 86 20.09 -5.42 -36.29
C SER A 86 19.33 -6.21 -37.37
N SER A 87 18.80 -7.38 -37.04
CA SER A 87 18.10 -8.25 -38.00
C SER A 87 16.81 -7.62 -38.54
N LEU A 88 16.30 -6.57 -37.86
CA LEU A 88 15.10 -5.86 -38.27
C LEU A 88 15.37 -4.51 -38.95
N ALA A 89 16.63 -4.06 -38.98
CA ALA A 89 16.97 -2.69 -39.35
C ALA A 89 16.69 -2.37 -40.83
N SER A 90 16.78 -3.36 -41.73
CA SER A 90 16.54 -3.17 -43.16
C SER A 90 15.05 -3.17 -43.55
N MET A 91 14.14 -3.51 -42.64
CA MET A 91 12.72 -3.68 -42.94
C MET A 91 11.94 -2.40 -42.66
N THR A 92 11.94 -1.48 -43.64
CA THR A 92 11.21 -0.20 -43.54
C THR A 92 9.68 -0.35 -43.52
N GLY A 93 9.16 -1.48 -44.00
CA GLY A 93 7.72 -1.76 -44.03
C GLY A 93 7.20 -2.58 -42.85
N LEU A 94 8.05 -2.90 -41.87
CA LEU A 94 7.68 -3.77 -40.74
C LEU A 94 6.58 -3.10 -39.89
N ARG A 95 5.56 -3.88 -39.52
CA ARG A 95 4.41 -3.44 -38.73
C ARG A 95 4.19 -4.28 -37.48
N SER A 96 4.50 -5.58 -37.54
CA SER A 96 4.44 -6.41 -36.34
C SER A 96 5.43 -7.56 -36.34
N VAL A 97 5.89 -7.90 -35.13
CA VAL A 97 6.72 -9.07 -34.84
C VAL A 97 6.05 -9.83 -33.71
N ASP A 98 5.57 -11.04 -34.02
CA ASP A 98 4.85 -11.92 -33.11
C ASP A 98 5.69 -13.19 -32.87
N LEU A 99 6.20 -13.39 -31.66
CA LEU A 99 6.95 -14.57 -31.24
C LEU A 99 6.11 -15.34 -30.21
N VAL A 100 5.63 -16.53 -30.55
CA VAL A 100 4.64 -17.26 -29.75
C VAL A 100 5.09 -18.70 -29.51
N ASN A 101 4.99 -19.15 -28.26
CA ASN A 101 5.37 -20.51 -27.86
C ASN A 101 6.82 -20.84 -28.24
N VAL A 102 7.76 -19.94 -27.92
CA VAL A 102 9.20 -20.16 -28.16
C VAL A 102 9.86 -20.64 -26.87
N ALA A 103 10.34 -21.88 -26.86
CA ALA A 103 10.87 -22.47 -25.62
C ALA A 103 12.14 -21.76 -25.14
N ASN A 104 13.01 -21.33 -26.06
CA ASN A 104 14.17 -20.48 -25.76
C ASN A 104 14.34 -19.39 -26.83
N LEU A 105 14.12 -18.14 -26.43
CA LEU A 105 14.30 -16.95 -27.26
C LEU A 105 15.60 -16.25 -26.86
N SER A 106 16.62 -16.38 -27.71
CA SER A 106 17.89 -15.68 -27.56
C SER A 106 17.84 -14.38 -28.33
N LEU A 107 18.06 -13.27 -27.62
CA LEU A 107 18.09 -11.93 -28.19
C LEU A 107 19.52 -11.44 -28.19
N ALA A 108 20.00 -10.97 -29.35
CA ALA A 108 21.24 -10.21 -29.42
C ALA A 108 21.00 -8.75 -28.99
N ARG A 109 22.09 -7.99 -28.80
CA ARG A 109 21.98 -6.53 -28.68
C ARG A 109 21.37 -5.97 -29.95
N GLN A 110 20.49 -4.97 -29.81
CA GLN A 110 19.81 -4.32 -30.94
C GLN A 110 19.04 -5.31 -31.83
N SER A 111 18.56 -6.42 -31.26
CA SER A 111 17.77 -7.41 -32.00
C SER A 111 16.45 -6.82 -32.52
N PHE A 112 15.87 -5.86 -31.78
CA PHE A 112 14.72 -5.06 -32.19
C PHE A 112 15.14 -3.65 -32.59
N GLU A 113 16.21 -3.52 -33.38
CA GLU A 113 16.53 -2.27 -34.05
C GLU A 113 15.65 -2.09 -35.29
N LEU A 114 14.79 -1.08 -35.23
CA LEU A 114 13.89 -0.69 -36.29
C LEU A 114 14.47 0.50 -37.07
N SER A 115 14.17 0.55 -38.37
CA SER A 115 14.53 1.70 -39.20
C SER A 115 13.84 2.97 -38.67
N SER A 116 14.52 4.12 -38.74
CA SER A 116 13.92 5.43 -38.45
C SER A 116 12.79 5.81 -39.40
N HIS A 117 12.67 5.11 -40.54
CA HIS A 117 11.59 5.26 -41.51
C HIS A 117 10.58 4.12 -41.44
N SER A 118 10.70 3.24 -40.44
CA SER A 118 9.75 2.15 -40.26
C SER A 118 8.37 2.67 -39.86
N ALA A 119 7.35 1.95 -40.29
CA ALA A 119 6.02 2.16 -39.73
C ALA A 119 6.04 1.78 -38.24
N ARG A 120 5.20 2.46 -37.46
CA ARG A 120 4.90 2.14 -36.06
C ARG A 120 4.73 0.63 -35.86
N THR A 121 5.77 -0.01 -35.32
CA THR A 121 5.86 -1.48 -35.23
C THR A 121 5.40 -1.96 -33.86
N ARG A 122 4.60 -3.03 -33.83
CA ARG A 122 4.18 -3.73 -32.61
C ARG A 122 5.04 -4.98 -32.38
N ILE A 123 5.57 -5.15 -31.18
CA ILE A 123 6.36 -6.31 -30.79
C ILE A 123 5.58 -7.09 -29.73
N SER A 124 5.30 -8.36 -29.99
CA SER A 124 4.61 -9.25 -29.08
C SER A 124 5.40 -10.54 -28.87
N VAL A 125 5.72 -10.85 -27.60
CA VAL A 125 6.35 -12.10 -27.19
C VAL A 125 5.43 -12.80 -26.21
N ARG A 126 5.02 -14.04 -26.52
CA ARG A 126 4.01 -14.77 -25.75
C ARG A 126 4.44 -16.19 -25.43
N ASN A 127 4.15 -16.65 -24.21
CA ASN A 127 4.42 -18.01 -23.75
C ASN A 127 5.85 -18.48 -24.10
N SER A 128 6.84 -17.64 -23.81
CA SER A 128 8.22 -17.85 -24.24
C SER A 128 9.19 -17.71 -23.07
N SER A 129 10.38 -18.27 -23.19
CA SER A 129 11.46 -18.09 -22.20
C SER A 129 12.61 -17.33 -22.82
N ILE A 130 13.12 -16.33 -22.11
CA ILE A 130 14.31 -15.56 -22.45
C ILE A 130 15.29 -15.77 -21.31
N ASP A 131 16.45 -16.36 -21.58
CA ASP A 131 17.45 -16.58 -20.53
C ASP A 131 18.03 -15.24 -20.06
N VAL A 132 18.55 -14.45 -21.01
CA VAL A 132 19.09 -13.11 -20.77
C VAL A 132 18.47 -12.13 -21.74
N MET A 133 17.91 -11.04 -21.19
CA MET A 133 17.53 -9.86 -21.95
C MET A 133 18.73 -8.92 -21.95
N PRO A 134 19.50 -8.79 -23.06
CA PRO A 134 20.73 -8.00 -23.05
C PRO A 134 20.45 -6.50 -22.98
N SER A 135 21.50 -5.70 -22.87
CA SER A 135 21.42 -4.24 -22.99
C SER A 135 21.07 -3.80 -24.41
N PHE A 136 20.31 -2.70 -24.52
CA PHE A 136 19.95 -2.03 -25.78
C PHE A 136 19.26 -2.96 -26.79
N VAL A 137 18.32 -3.79 -26.31
CA VAL A 137 17.54 -4.72 -27.15
C VAL A 137 16.68 -3.96 -28.16
N PHE A 138 16.09 -2.85 -27.72
CA PHE A 138 15.20 -2.02 -28.53
C PHE A 138 15.92 -0.77 -29.01
N ARG A 139 15.64 -0.38 -30.26
CA ARG A 139 16.09 0.89 -30.84
C ARG A 139 15.17 1.30 -31.98
N GLY A 140 14.73 2.57 -32.00
CA GLY A 140 13.89 3.11 -33.05
C GLY A 140 12.45 3.38 -32.61
N ASP A 141 11.56 3.60 -33.58
CA ASP A 141 10.14 3.93 -33.34
C ASP A 141 9.32 2.64 -33.13
N VAL A 142 9.10 2.30 -31.86
CA VAL A 142 8.32 1.12 -31.46
C VAL A 142 6.99 1.59 -30.90
N GLU A 143 5.87 1.19 -31.51
CA GLU A 143 4.55 1.63 -31.08
C GLU A 143 4.11 0.97 -29.78
N ALA A 144 4.26 -0.36 -29.71
CA ALA A 144 3.85 -1.13 -28.55
C ALA A 144 4.74 -2.35 -28.35
N ILE A 145 5.09 -2.62 -27.09
CA ILE A 145 5.84 -3.79 -26.67
C ILE A 145 4.99 -4.56 -25.67
N THR A 146 4.71 -5.82 -25.96
CA THR A 146 3.90 -6.68 -25.09
C THR A 146 4.60 -8.01 -24.84
N PHE A 147 4.87 -8.30 -23.57
CA PHE A 147 5.31 -9.61 -23.10
C PHE A 147 4.17 -10.26 -22.31
N GLU A 148 3.79 -11.48 -22.67
CA GLU A 148 2.68 -12.21 -22.05
C GLU A 148 3.13 -13.63 -21.67
N ASN A 149 3.02 -13.98 -20.38
CA ASN A 149 3.47 -15.28 -19.85
C ASN A 149 4.92 -15.59 -20.25
N VAL A 150 5.82 -14.62 -20.10
CA VAL A 150 7.23 -14.75 -20.47
C VAL A 150 8.09 -14.95 -19.22
N ARG A 151 8.99 -15.94 -19.26
CA ARG A 151 10.05 -16.08 -18.25
C ARG A 151 11.29 -15.33 -18.72
N ILE A 152 11.85 -14.49 -17.87
CA ILE A 152 13.10 -13.77 -18.11
C ILE A 152 14.07 -14.15 -16.99
N GLY A 153 15.17 -14.83 -17.30
CA GLY A 153 16.17 -15.21 -16.30
C GLY A 153 16.89 -13.98 -15.73
N GLN A 154 17.51 -13.20 -16.61
CA GLN A 154 18.21 -11.98 -16.24
C GLN A 154 17.78 -10.80 -17.12
N LEU A 155 17.37 -9.72 -16.47
CA LEU A 155 17.13 -8.43 -17.11
C LEU A 155 18.34 -7.53 -16.90
N SER A 156 19.18 -7.38 -17.94
CA SER A 156 20.40 -6.59 -17.87
C SER A 156 20.13 -5.08 -17.78
N ALA A 157 21.13 -4.31 -17.35
CA ALA A 157 21.08 -2.87 -17.39
C ALA A 157 20.82 -2.39 -18.83
N PHE A 158 20.01 -1.34 -18.97
CA PHE A 158 19.65 -0.71 -20.25
C PHE A 158 18.93 -1.63 -21.25
N SER A 159 18.33 -2.74 -20.83
CA SER A 159 17.54 -3.59 -21.73
C SER A 159 16.41 -2.82 -22.41
N PHE A 160 15.71 -1.99 -21.64
CA PHE A 160 14.70 -1.06 -22.13
C PHE A 160 15.27 0.36 -22.04
N ALA A 161 15.90 0.80 -23.12
CA ALA A 161 16.46 2.13 -23.24
C ALA A 161 16.23 2.67 -24.65
N ASN A 162 16.21 4.00 -24.81
CA ASN A 162 16.07 4.67 -26.10
C ASN A 162 14.82 4.23 -26.89
N LEU A 163 13.73 3.89 -26.19
CA LEU A 163 12.42 3.79 -26.82
C LEU A 163 11.96 5.21 -27.16
N VAL A 164 11.42 5.40 -28.37
CA VAL A 164 10.97 6.70 -28.87
C VAL A 164 9.55 6.52 -29.38
N HIS A 165 8.63 7.42 -28.98
CA HIS A 165 7.22 7.39 -29.38
C HIS A 165 6.48 6.09 -29.03
N THR A 166 6.90 5.40 -27.97
CA THR A 166 6.21 4.18 -27.53
C THR A 166 4.91 4.51 -26.83
N ASP A 167 3.80 4.00 -27.34
CA ASP A 167 2.49 4.23 -26.74
C ASP A 167 2.28 3.29 -25.54
N THR A 168 2.61 2.01 -25.68
CA THR A 168 2.34 1.02 -24.63
C THR A 168 3.52 0.07 -24.40
N LEU A 169 3.96 -0.04 -23.15
CA LEU A 169 4.83 -1.12 -22.66
C LEU A 169 4.04 -1.96 -21.64
N ARG A 170 3.73 -3.21 -22.01
CA ARG A 170 2.94 -4.14 -21.20
C ARG A 170 3.74 -5.40 -20.88
N LEU A 171 3.88 -5.69 -19.59
CA LEU A 171 4.44 -6.93 -19.05
C LEU A 171 3.33 -7.66 -18.30
N GLU A 172 2.85 -8.77 -18.85
CA GLU A 172 1.74 -9.53 -18.31
C GLU A 172 2.17 -10.94 -17.93
N ASN A 173 1.92 -11.33 -16.67
CA ASN A 173 2.32 -12.60 -16.08
C ASN A 173 3.78 -12.96 -16.35
N CYS A 174 4.65 -11.95 -16.37
CA CYS A 174 6.07 -12.12 -16.65
C CYS A 174 6.81 -12.52 -15.37
N ARG A 175 7.62 -13.57 -15.44
CA ARG A 175 8.46 -14.02 -14.32
C ARG A 175 9.90 -13.60 -14.59
N ILE A 176 10.33 -12.53 -13.93
CA ILE A 176 11.71 -12.07 -13.96
C ILE A 176 12.42 -12.64 -12.74
N GLU A 177 13.54 -13.34 -12.91
CA GLU A 177 14.28 -13.95 -11.80
C GLU A 177 15.29 -12.98 -11.19
N THR A 178 16.08 -12.31 -12.05
CA THR A 178 17.06 -11.32 -11.62
C THR A 178 16.93 -10.05 -12.46
N THR A 179 17.00 -8.90 -11.79
CA THR A 179 16.94 -7.58 -12.43
C THR A 179 18.17 -6.80 -12.05
N GLU A 180 18.85 -6.20 -13.02
CA GLU A 180 19.95 -5.27 -12.78
C GLU A 180 19.44 -3.84 -12.59
N ALA A 181 20.23 -3.02 -11.88
CA ALA A 181 19.97 -1.60 -11.81
C ALA A 181 19.98 -0.98 -13.22
N GLN A 182 19.09 -0.01 -13.45
CA GLN A 182 18.92 0.70 -14.71
C GLN A 182 18.46 -0.19 -15.89
N ALA A 183 17.83 -1.34 -15.61
CA ALA A 183 17.21 -2.17 -16.63
C ALA A 183 16.26 -1.39 -17.56
N PHE A 184 15.51 -0.45 -16.98
CA PHE A 184 14.66 0.49 -17.68
C PHE A 184 15.24 1.89 -17.50
N LYS A 185 15.67 2.54 -18.58
CA LYS A 185 16.35 3.84 -18.46
C LYS A 185 15.99 4.81 -19.58
N LYS A 186 15.60 6.02 -19.16
CA LYS A 186 15.55 7.23 -20.00
C LYS A 186 14.80 7.01 -21.32
N PHE A 187 13.51 6.71 -21.19
CA PHE A 187 12.59 6.64 -22.31
C PHE A 187 11.22 7.17 -21.91
N ASP A 188 10.46 7.56 -22.92
CA ASP A 188 9.09 8.01 -22.82
C ASP A 188 8.12 6.91 -23.25
N VAL A 189 7.00 6.77 -22.52
CA VAL A 189 5.92 5.84 -22.86
C VAL A 189 4.54 6.40 -22.50
N GLY A 190 3.51 6.11 -23.28
CA GLY A 190 2.14 6.46 -22.93
C GLY A 190 1.63 5.69 -21.69
N TYR A 191 1.62 4.36 -21.79
CA TYR A 191 1.12 3.42 -20.79
C TYR A 191 2.22 2.44 -20.39
N LEU A 192 2.57 2.42 -19.10
CA LEU A 192 3.46 1.43 -18.52
C LEU A 192 2.66 0.51 -17.60
N HIS A 193 2.38 -0.69 -18.07
CA HIS A 193 1.56 -1.67 -17.35
C HIS A 193 2.38 -2.92 -17.01
N VAL A 194 2.46 -3.22 -15.72
CA VAL A 194 2.97 -4.52 -15.23
C VAL A 194 1.84 -5.20 -14.48
N ILE A 195 1.38 -6.33 -15.03
CA ILE A 195 0.19 -7.04 -14.58
C ILE A 195 0.57 -8.48 -14.27
N GLY A 196 0.37 -8.92 -13.04
CA GLY A 196 0.79 -10.24 -12.57
C GLY A 196 2.31 -10.40 -12.54
N GLY A 197 2.74 -11.65 -12.33
CA GLY A 197 4.15 -12.01 -12.44
C GLY A 197 5.01 -11.61 -11.22
N THR A 198 6.34 -11.61 -11.43
CA THR A 198 7.33 -11.38 -10.35
C THR A 198 8.55 -10.61 -10.82
N PHE A 199 9.12 -9.76 -9.96
CA PHE A 199 10.44 -9.13 -10.15
C PHE A 199 11.53 -9.75 -9.24
N GLY A 200 11.57 -11.08 -9.17
CA GLY A 200 12.58 -11.80 -8.38
C GLY A 200 12.56 -11.48 -6.88
N ASP A 201 13.64 -11.87 -6.22
CA ASP A 201 13.81 -11.69 -4.77
C ASP A 201 14.26 -10.27 -4.40
N GLN A 202 14.80 -9.51 -5.35
CA GLN A 202 15.25 -8.14 -5.13
C GLN A 202 15.01 -7.28 -6.36
N VAL A 203 14.47 -6.09 -6.13
CA VAL A 203 14.39 -4.99 -7.10
C VAL A 203 15.45 -3.95 -6.70
N PRO A 204 16.58 -3.87 -7.42
CA PRO A 204 17.64 -2.92 -7.09
C PRO A 204 17.21 -1.45 -7.20
N SER A 205 17.97 -0.57 -6.54
CA SER A 205 17.83 0.87 -6.72
C SER A 205 18.02 1.24 -8.19
N ARG A 206 17.22 2.21 -8.65
CA ARG A 206 17.24 2.72 -10.03
C ARG A 206 16.94 1.67 -11.08
N THR A 207 16.18 0.61 -10.75
CA THR A 207 15.73 -0.40 -11.74
C THR A 207 14.97 0.28 -12.88
N MET A 208 14.03 1.16 -12.51
CA MET A 208 13.37 2.10 -13.41
C MET A 208 13.94 3.49 -13.15
N ASN A 209 14.74 4.00 -14.09
CA ASN A 209 15.47 5.26 -13.90
C ASN A 209 15.09 6.28 -14.98
N ASP A 210 14.49 7.39 -14.53
CA ASP A 210 14.18 8.54 -15.38
C ASP A 210 13.25 8.15 -16.54
N ILE A 211 12.22 7.36 -16.24
CA ILE A 211 11.19 6.97 -17.21
C ILE A 211 10.09 8.01 -17.19
N GLU A 212 9.71 8.53 -18.35
CA GLU A 212 8.56 9.43 -18.47
C GLU A 212 7.33 8.65 -18.93
N VAL A 213 6.24 8.71 -18.17
CA VAL A 213 4.99 8.00 -18.46
C VAL A 213 3.88 9.02 -18.61
N TYR A 214 3.24 9.15 -19.77
CA TYR A 214 2.28 10.24 -20.01
C TYR A 214 0.87 9.98 -19.46
N HIS A 215 0.41 8.74 -19.47
CA HIS A 215 -0.98 8.41 -19.14
C HIS A 215 -1.09 7.65 -17.83
N LYS A 216 -0.59 6.42 -17.79
CA LYS A 216 -0.82 5.55 -16.64
C LYS A 216 0.41 4.69 -16.35
N PHE A 217 0.85 4.76 -15.10
CA PHE A 217 1.79 3.80 -14.53
C PHE A 217 0.99 2.83 -13.64
N MET A 218 1.03 1.54 -13.96
CA MET A 218 0.23 0.53 -13.28
C MET A 218 1.07 -0.69 -12.89
N LEU A 219 1.06 -1.01 -11.60
CA LEU A 219 1.48 -2.28 -11.03
C LEU A 219 0.23 -2.98 -10.49
N ASP A 220 -0.15 -4.12 -11.06
CA ASP A 220 -1.34 -4.87 -10.66
C ASP A 220 -1.00 -6.35 -10.44
N GLY A 221 -1.19 -6.91 -9.25
CA GLY A 221 -0.97 -8.35 -9.04
C GLY A 221 0.50 -8.78 -9.05
N VAL A 222 1.43 -7.84 -8.92
CA VAL A 222 2.88 -8.10 -9.05
C VAL A 222 3.46 -8.53 -7.70
N ARG A 223 4.31 -9.57 -7.71
CA ARG A 223 5.07 -9.98 -6.51
C ARG A 223 6.52 -9.48 -6.58
N MET A 224 7.00 -8.91 -5.49
CA MET A 224 8.36 -8.37 -5.37
C MET A 224 8.92 -8.78 -4.01
N GLY A 225 10.18 -9.22 -3.97
CA GLY A 225 10.86 -9.47 -2.70
C GLY A 225 11.26 -8.16 -2.00
N VAL A 226 12.55 -7.85 -2.01
CA VAL A 226 13.09 -6.60 -1.44
C VAL A 226 13.13 -5.50 -2.50
N VAL A 227 12.31 -4.47 -2.33
CA VAL A 227 12.32 -3.26 -3.17
C VAL A 227 13.19 -2.20 -2.51
N ARG A 228 14.33 -1.91 -3.14
CA ARG A 228 15.31 -0.94 -2.62
C ARG A 228 14.86 0.51 -2.81
N SER A 229 15.50 1.42 -2.08
CA SER A 229 15.32 2.87 -2.26
C SER A 229 15.52 3.30 -3.71
N ASP A 230 14.69 4.23 -4.19
CA ASP A 230 14.67 4.73 -5.56
C ASP A 230 14.60 3.63 -6.64
N ALA A 231 14.02 2.46 -6.34
CA ALA A 231 13.87 1.40 -7.33
C ALA A 231 13.03 1.85 -8.53
N PHE A 232 11.98 2.62 -8.27
CA PHE A 232 11.03 3.14 -9.24
C PHE A 232 11.10 4.67 -9.32
N ILE A 233 11.91 5.19 -10.24
CA ILE A 233 11.98 6.63 -10.56
C ILE A 233 11.16 6.88 -11.82
N VAL A 234 9.90 7.30 -11.65
CA VAL A 234 8.92 7.47 -12.73
C VAL A 234 8.39 8.90 -12.75
N ARG A 235 8.43 9.54 -13.92
CA ARG A 235 8.04 10.92 -14.10
C ARG A 235 6.78 11.06 -14.93
N SER A 236 6.00 12.05 -14.56
CA SER A 236 4.83 12.54 -15.27
C SER A 236 3.61 11.61 -15.46
N PRO A 237 3.39 10.51 -14.69
CA PRO A 237 2.15 9.76 -14.86
C PRO A 237 0.93 10.58 -14.44
N ARG A 238 -0.08 10.67 -15.32
CA ARG A 238 -1.38 11.23 -14.96
C ARG A 238 -2.12 10.37 -13.93
N THR A 239 -1.87 9.06 -13.92
CA THR A 239 -2.44 8.15 -12.92
C THR A 239 -1.41 7.11 -12.51
N VAL A 240 -1.24 6.95 -11.20
CA VAL A 240 -0.40 5.91 -10.60
C VAL A 240 -1.31 4.91 -9.92
N ALA A 241 -1.22 3.64 -10.29
CA ALA A 241 -2.00 2.57 -9.68
C ALA A 241 -1.09 1.44 -9.23
N ILE A 242 -1.00 1.22 -7.91
CA ILE A 242 -0.29 0.11 -7.29
C ILE A 242 -1.34 -0.72 -6.56
N GLN A 243 -1.76 -1.82 -7.17
CA GLN A 243 -2.89 -2.60 -6.69
C GLN A 243 -2.63 -4.10 -6.67
N ASN A 244 -3.24 -4.81 -5.71
CA ASN A 244 -3.16 -6.27 -5.61
C ASN A 244 -1.71 -6.82 -5.55
N CYS A 245 -0.72 -5.99 -5.19
CA CYS A 245 0.68 -6.40 -5.19
C CYS A 245 1.06 -7.07 -3.86
N ALA A 246 2.06 -7.94 -3.90
CA ALA A 246 2.68 -8.53 -2.72
C ALA A 246 4.15 -8.13 -2.68
N ILE A 247 4.53 -7.38 -1.64
CA ILE A 247 5.88 -6.85 -1.47
C ILE A 247 6.43 -7.32 -0.14
N ASP A 248 7.53 -8.09 -0.15
CA ASP A 248 8.08 -8.65 1.09
C ASP A 248 8.75 -7.57 1.94
N THR A 249 9.55 -6.69 1.34
CA THR A 249 10.20 -5.58 2.04
C THR A 249 10.28 -4.35 1.14
N LEU A 250 9.85 -3.20 1.66
CA LEU A 250 9.84 -1.92 0.97
C LEU A 250 10.73 -0.93 1.73
N GLU A 251 11.83 -0.51 1.13
CA GLU A 251 12.76 0.46 1.73
C GLU A 251 12.24 1.91 1.58
N SER A 252 12.93 2.85 2.25
CA SER A 252 12.66 4.28 2.18
C SER A 252 12.66 4.80 0.75
N GLU A 253 11.67 5.63 0.39
CA GLU A 253 11.54 6.24 -0.94
C GLU A 253 11.71 5.24 -2.11
N ALA A 254 11.26 3.99 -1.93
CA ALA A 254 11.30 2.98 -2.98
C ALA A 254 10.59 3.40 -4.27
N PHE A 255 9.56 4.24 -4.13
CA PHE A 255 8.84 4.88 -5.22
C PHE A 255 9.13 6.40 -5.23
N ASP A 256 10.01 6.85 -6.13
CA ASP A 256 10.18 8.28 -6.47
C ASP A 256 9.34 8.57 -7.71
N VAL A 257 8.09 8.96 -7.49
CA VAL A 257 7.12 9.16 -8.58
C VAL A 257 6.61 10.59 -8.56
N THR A 258 6.85 11.33 -9.65
CA THR A 258 6.33 12.70 -9.83
C THR A 258 5.05 12.66 -10.68
N ALA A 259 3.89 12.53 -10.05
CA ALA A 259 2.59 12.35 -10.72
C ALA A 259 1.86 13.67 -11.04
N HIS A 260 1.02 13.68 -12.08
CA HIS A 260 0.14 14.81 -12.45
C HIS A 260 -1.33 14.60 -12.07
N GLY A 261 -1.63 13.55 -11.33
CA GLY A 261 -3.00 13.20 -11.00
C GLY A 261 -3.08 12.19 -9.87
N ALA A 262 -4.15 11.42 -9.86
CA ALA A 262 -4.47 10.55 -8.73
C ALA A 262 -3.45 9.42 -8.55
N VAL A 263 -3.13 9.13 -7.29
CA VAL A 263 -2.31 8.00 -6.87
C VAL A 263 -3.19 7.03 -6.10
N ILE A 264 -3.21 5.77 -6.53
CA ILE A 264 -4.07 4.73 -5.97
C ILE A 264 -3.19 3.58 -5.50
N VAL A 265 -3.19 3.33 -4.19
CA VAL A 265 -2.49 2.22 -3.53
C VAL A 265 -3.52 1.36 -2.81
N LYS A 266 -3.92 0.23 -3.39
CA LYS A 266 -5.01 -0.58 -2.81
C LYS A 266 -4.82 -2.09 -2.88
N ASN A 267 -5.41 -2.82 -1.95
CA ASN A 267 -5.39 -4.29 -1.93
C ASN A 267 -3.97 -4.88 -1.92
N ASN A 268 -2.98 -4.16 -1.40
CA ASN A 268 -1.60 -4.65 -1.37
C ASN A 268 -1.30 -5.36 -0.06
N THR A 269 -0.35 -6.28 -0.12
CA THR A 269 0.21 -6.96 1.03
C THR A 269 1.67 -6.54 1.15
N PHE A 270 2.01 -5.91 2.28
CA PHE A 270 3.37 -5.47 2.57
C PHE A 270 3.91 -6.28 3.75
N GLY A 271 5.04 -6.95 3.56
CA GLY A 271 5.75 -7.62 4.64
C GLY A 271 6.32 -6.57 5.60
N SER A 272 7.43 -5.95 5.23
CA SER A 272 8.08 -4.89 6.01
C SER A 272 8.08 -3.56 5.26
N ILE A 273 7.67 -2.45 5.91
CA ILE A 273 7.75 -1.10 5.35
C ILE A 273 8.72 -0.24 6.15
N GLY A 274 9.77 0.23 5.48
CA GLY A 274 10.75 1.16 6.04
C GLY A 274 10.23 2.59 6.14
N VAL A 275 10.94 3.44 6.89
CA VAL A 275 10.59 4.86 7.07
C VAL A 275 10.45 5.58 5.72
N GLY A 276 9.36 6.30 5.50
CA GLY A 276 9.20 7.17 4.33
C GLY A 276 9.09 6.44 2.99
N ALA A 277 8.65 5.18 2.96
CA ALA A 277 8.59 4.37 1.74
C ALA A 277 7.79 5.03 0.58
N PHE A 278 6.74 5.80 0.92
CA PHE A 278 5.87 6.49 -0.05
C PHE A 278 6.13 8.00 -0.16
N LEU A 279 7.12 8.52 0.58
CA LEU A 279 7.40 9.96 0.63
C LEU A 279 7.91 10.51 -0.72
N GLY A 280 8.56 9.66 -1.52
CA GLY A 280 9.02 9.99 -2.87
C GLY A 280 7.88 10.21 -3.88
N ILE A 281 6.63 9.87 -3.53
CA ILE A 281 5.48 10.15 -4.39
C ILE A 281 5.04 11.60 -4.18
N ARG A 282 5.25 12.43 -5.20
CA ARG A 282 5.02 13.88 -5.19
C ARG A 282 4.25 14.32 -6.42
N ALA A 283 3.52 15.44 -6.34
CA ALA A 283 2.92 16.00 -7.54
C ALA A 283 3.97 16.81 -8.33
N ASP A 284 3.84 16.83 -9.65
CA ASP A 284 4.62 17.74 -10.47
C ASP A 284 4.22 19.20 -10.18
N ARG A 285 5.22 20.05 -9.94
CA ARG A 285 5.02 21.46 -9.59
C ARG A 285 4.66 22.32 -10.80
N GLU A 286 5.03 21.89 -12.01
CA GLU A 286 4.90 22.69 -13.23
C GLU A 286 3.46 22.72 -13.76
N ILE A 287 2.63 21.71 -13.43
CA ILE A 287 1.20 21.63 -13.79
C ILE A 287 0.32 21.84 -12.56
N ARG A 288 0.79 22.59 -11.55
CA ARG A 288 -0.11 23.10 -10.52
C ARG A 288 -1.11 24.02 -11.21
N PRO A 289 -2.43 23.75 -11.15
CA PRO A 289 -3.40 24.68 -11.71
C PRO A 289 -3.15 26.05 -11.07
N PRO A 290 -3.00 27.13 -11.86
CA PRO A 290 -2.84 28.45 -11.29
C PRO A 290 -4.00 28.68 -10.32
N PRO A 291 -3.74 29.28 -9.13
CA PRO A 291 -4.83 29.60 -8.21
C PRO A 291 -5.84 30.42 -9.00
N SER A 292 -7.04 29.86 -9.18
CA SER A 292 -8.09 30.46 -9.99
C SER A 292 -8.42 31.84 -9.42
N SER A 293 -7.87 32.88 -10.03
CA SER A 293 -8.16 34.27 -9.74
C SER A 293 -9.52 34.65 -10.33
N SER A 294 -10.60 34.01 -9.86
CA SER A 294 -11.99 34.39 -10.16
C SER A 294 -13.02 33.51 -9.45
N SER A 295 -13.03 33.53 -8.11
CA SER A 295 -14.24 33.20 -7.35
C SER A 295 -14.49 34.24 -6.26
N SER A 296 -14.69 35.48 -6.71
CA SER A 296 -15.39 36.49 -5.93
C SER A 296 -16.88 36.13 -5.86
N SER A 297 -17.28 35.34 -4.86
CA SER A 297 -18.63 35.40 -4.28
C SER A 297 -18.74 34.60 -2.98
N SER A 298 -18.83 35.38 -1.90
CA SER A 298 -19.71 35.17 -0.74
C SER A 298 -19.61 33.86 0.07
N SER A 299 -19.08 34.04 1.27
CA SER A 299 -19.62 33.54 2.55
C SER A 299 -19.69 32.02 2.75
N SER A 300 -18.64 31.45 3.29
CA SER A 300 -18.57 30.93 4.68
C SER A 300 -17.36 30.01 4.82
N SER A 301 -16.59 30.27 5.88
CA SER A 301 -15.47 29.49 6.41
C SER A 301 -15.32 28.04 5.92
N SER A 302 -14.51 27.84 4.88
CA SER A 302 -13.69 26.64 4.68
C SER A 302 -12.46 27.06 3.89
N THR A 303 -11.30 26.74 4.44
CA THR A 303 -9.96 27.03 3.92
C THR A 303 -9.85 26.57 2.47
N ALA A 304 -9.40 27.49 1.61
CA ALA A 304 -9.32 27.31 0.16
C ALA A 304 -8.54 26.03 -0.20
N ALA A 305 -9.27 25.03 -0.72
CA ALA A 305 -8.70 23.85 -1.34
C ALA A 305 -7.94 24.27 -2.61
N ILE A 306 -6.64 24.51 -2.44
CA ILE A 306 -5.65 24.41 -3.50
C ILE A 306 -5.92 23.08 -4.24
N GLY A 307 -5.84 23.06 -5.59
CA GLY A 307 -6.09 21.86 -6.41
C GLY A 307 -5.11 20.72 -6.17
N LEU A 308 -5.19 20.11 -4.99
CA LEU A 308 -4.47 18.91 -4.57
C LEU A 308 -5.02 17.71 -5.33
N HIS A 309 -4.15 16.78 -5.68
CA HIS A 309 -4.58 15.50 -6.24
C HIS A 309 -4.97 14.52 -5.12
N ASP A 310 -5.78 13.53 -5.45
CA ASP A 310 -6.17 12.50 -4.47
C ASP A 310 -5.07 11.42 -4.38
N LEU A 311 -4.72 11.03 -3.14
CA LEU A 311 -3.90 9.86 -2.85
C LEU A 311 -4.75 8.88 -2.03
N ILE A 312 -5.12 7.77 -2.64
CA ILE A 312 -6.02 6.78 -2.05
C ILE A 312 -5.19 5.59 -1.56
N PHE A 313 -5.17 5.36 -0.25
CA PHE A 313 -4.50 4.22 0.37
C PHE A 313 -5.53 3.33 1.08
N LYS A 314 -6.01 2.28 0.40
CA LYS A 314 -7.17 1.50 0.88
C LYS A 314 -6.97 0.00 0.89
N ASN A 315 -7.47 -0.67 1.92
CA ASN A 315 -7.48 -2.15 1.99
C ASN A 315 -6.08 -2.75 1.80
N ASN A 316 -5.08 -2.18 2.49
CA ASN A 316 -3.72 -2.70 2.45
C ASN A 316 -3.43 -3.44 3.75
N SER A 317 -2.58 -4.46 3.69
CA SER A 317 -2.10 -5.17 4.87
C SER A 317 -0.61 -4.96 5.07
N VAL A 318 -0.18 -4.84 6.33
CA VAL A 318 1.22 -4.60 6.71
C VAL A 318 1.58 -5.51 7.86
N SER A 319 2.65 -6.30 7.73
CA SER A 319 3.10 -7.17 8.83
C SER A 319 4.06 -6.48 9.79
N ASN A 320 5.06 -5.76 9.28
CA ASN A 320 6.07 -5.03 10.04
C ASN A 320 6.23 -3.63 9.47
N PHE A 321 6.46 -2.64 10.34
CA PHE A 321 6.63 -1.26 9.89
C PHE A 321 7.46 -0.43 10.88
N GLU A 322 8.23 0.50 10.34
CA GLU A 322 9.00 1.47 11.11
C GLU A 322 8.18 2.73 11.43
N GLU A 323 8.66 3.56 12.35
CA GLU A 323 8.07 4.87 12.67
C GLU A 323 8.12 5.78 11.44
N GLY A 324 6.97 6.28 10.97
CA GLY A 324 6.90 7.11 9.77
C GLY A 324 6.97 6.32 8.45
N SER A 325 6.60 5.04 8.46
CA SER A 325 6.51 4.21 7.25
C SER A 325 5.51 4.73 6.20
N LEU A 326 4.32 5.13 6.62
CA LEU A 326 3.26 5.65 5.74
C LEU A 326 3.24 7.18 5.69
N MET A 327 4.37 7.76 5.33
CA MET A 327 4.48 9.21 5.09
C MET A 327 4.13 9.56 3.63
N PHE A 328 3.34 10.61 3.44
CA PHE A 328 2.84 11.07 2.14
C PHE A 328 3.11 12.57 1.98
N ASP A 329 3.28 13.04 0.74
CA ASP A 329 3.38 14.48 0.46
C ASP A 329 2.01 15.16 0.54
N ARG A 330 1.74 15.76 1.71
CA ARG A 330 0.48 16.46 2.01
C ARG A 330 0.40 17.87 1.40
N THR A 331 1.50 18.36 0.83
CA THR A 331 1.51 19.66 0.12
C THR A 331 0.97 19.55 -1.29
N SER A 332 1.03 18.32 -1.83
CA SER A 332 0.66 17.98 -3.20
C SER A 332 -0.62 17.13 -3.26
N PHE A 333 -0.84 16.29 -2.26
CA PHE A 333 -1.94 15.33 -2.23
C PHE A 333 -2.85 15.48 -1.03
N ARG A 334 -4.10 15.07 -1.21
CA ARG A 334 -5.05 14.78 -0.13
C ARG A 334 -5.03 13.26 0.13
N PRO A 335 -4.32 12.79 1.17
CA PRO A 335 -4.29 11.37 1.49
C PRO A 335 -5.61 10.92 2.12
N GLU A 336 -6.17 9.84 1.59
CA GLU A 336 -7.30 9.10 2.14
C GLU A 336 -6.81 7.72 2.56
N LEU A 337 -6.75 7.48 3.87
CA LEU A 337 -6.32 6.21 4.45
C LEU A 337 -7.56 5.47 4.95
N ASP A 338 -7.76 4.23 4.53
CA ASP A 338 -8.90 3.42 4.99
C ASP A 338 -8.58 1.91 4.94
N ASN A 339 -9.17 1.13 5.85
CA ASN A 339 -9.02 -0.33 5.89
C ASN A 339 -7.54 -0.81 5.88
N LEU A 340 -6.69 -0.22 6.70
CA LEU A 340 -5.30 -0.67 6.88
C LEU A 340 -5.25 -1.81 7.90
N LEU A 341 -4.94 -3.02 7.44
CA LEU A 341 -4.78 -4.20 8.29
C LEU A 341 -3.33 -4.32 8.77
N VAL A 342 -3.11 -4.14 10.07
CA VAL A 342 -1.88 -4.59 10.73
C VAL A 342 -2.00 -6.10 10.94
N ALA A 343 -1.23 -6.88 10.19
CA ALA A 343 -1.23 -8.35 10.21
C ALA A 343 -0.52 -8.91 11.45
N GLN A 344 -0.81 -8.33 12.62
CA GLN A 344 -0.35 -8.75 13.94
C GLN A 344 -1.56 -8.92 14.86
N ALA A 345 -1.39 -9.72 15.92
CA ALA A 345 -2.41 -9.91 16.94
C ALA A 345 -2.67 -8.61 17.70
N CYS A 346 -3.94 -8.21 17.83
CA CYS A 346 -4.33 -6.99 18.55
C CYS A 346 -3.84 -6.99 20.02
N ASP A 347 -3.08 -5.98 20.41
CA ASP A 347 -2.66 -5.74 21.81
C ASP A 347 -2.97 -4.30 22.22
N CYS A 348 -3.71 -4.15 23.32
CA CYS A 348 -4.09 -2.87 23.92
C CYS A 348 -2.91 -1.93 24.15
N GLN A 349 -1.72 -2.44 24.47
CA GLN A 349 -0.54 -1.60 24.66
C GLN A 349 0.05 -1.09 23.34
N MET A 350 -0.09 -1.90 22.28
CA MET A 350 0.51 -1.63 20.98
C MET A 350 -0.40 -0.81 20.05
N LEU A 351 -1.72 -0.88 20.19
CA LEU A 351 -2.66 -0.08 19.38
C LEU A 351 -2.31 1.42 19.31
N PRO A 352 -2.09 2.14 20.43
CA PRO A 352 -1.73 3.55 20.37
C PRO A 352 -0.34 3.77 19.74
N VAL A 353 0.59 2.83 19.94
CA VAL A 353 1.93 2.89 19.35
C VAL A 353 1.86 2.72 17.85
N TRP A 354 1.08 1.76 17.35
CA TRP A 354 0.88 1.53 15.92
C TRP A 354 0.19 2.71 15.26
N LYS A 355 -0.89 3.22 15.85
CA LYS A 355 -1.60 4.40 15.35
C LYS A 355 -0.63 5.60 15.25
N ASN A 356 0.17 5.83 16.27
CA ASN A 356 1.18 6.89 16.25
C ASN A 356 2.28 6.60 15.24
N ASN A 357 2.86 5.41 15.16
CA ASN A 357 3.95 5.11 14.22
C ASN A 357 3.52 5.26 12.76
N VAL A 358 2.25 4.98 12.45
CA VAL A 358 1.68 5.18 11.11
C VAL A 358 1.37 6.65 10.83
N LEU A 359 0.81 7.38 11.79
CA LEU A 359 0.30 8.76 11.61
C LEU A 359 1.17 9.87 12.19
N ASN A 360 2.30 9.58 12.83
CA ASN A 360 3.17 10.58 13.46
C ASN A 360 4.08 11.25 12.43
N TYR A 361 3.48 12.06 11.57
CA TYR A 361 4.15 12.83 10.52
C TYR A 361 5.15 13.84 11.09
N THR A 362 4.86 14.48 12.22
CA THR A 362 5.57 15.68 12.69
C THR A 362 6.96 15.41 13.25
N ASN A 363 7.15 14.33 14.01
CA ASN A 363 8.46 14.03 14.63
C ASN A 363 9.46 13.41 13.65
N VAL A 364 9.00 12.60 12.69
CA VAL A 364 9.88 11.94 11.72
C VAL A 364 10.22 12.86 10.55
N TYR A 365 9.25 13.62 10.02
CA TYR A 365 9.48 14.58 8.94
C TYR A 365 10.49 15.66 9.35
N SER A 366 10.37 16.18 10.57
CA SER A 366 11.33 17.15 11.11
C SER A 366 12.73 16.54 11.25
N ARG A 367 12.87 15.28 11.68
CA ARG A 367 14.19 14.59 11.75
C ARG A 367 14.80 14.33 10.38
N LEU A 368 14.02 13.86 9.42
CA LEU A 368 14.49 13.56 8.05
C LEU A 368 14.98 14.82 7.34
N TYR A 369 14.22 15.92 7.41
CA TYR A 369 14.55 17.14 6.69
C TYR A 369 15.40 18.15 7.48
N ALA A 370 15.40 18.15 8.82
CA ALA A 370 16.33 18.99 9.58
C ALA A 370 17.80 18.58 9.37
N ARG A 371 18.06 17.35 8.91
CA ARG A 371 19.41 16.89 8.60
C ARG A 371 19.92 17.32 7.22
N GLN A 372 19.03 17.69 6.28
CA GLN A 372 19.39 18.00 4.90
C GLN A 372 19.49 19.50 4.57
N ASN A 373 18.91 20.42 5.36
CA ASN A 373 19.03 21.86 5.08
C ASN A 373 19.01 22.73 6.36
N SER A 374 20.19 23.23 6.75
CA SER A 374 20.39 24.03 7.97
C SER A 374 20.13 25.55 7.79
N LEU A 375 19.33 26.01 6.82
CA LEU A 375 19.20 27.46 6.55
C LEU A 375 17.78 28.02 6.42
N VAL A 376 16.72 27.21 6.45
CA VAL A 376 15.34 27.74 6.54
C VAL A 376 14.48 26.76 7.34
N PRO A 377 13.87 27.16 8.47
CA PRO A 377 12.89 26.31 9.13
C PRO A 377 11.70 26.11 8.20
N PRO A 378 11.26 24.87 7.91
CA PRO A 378 10.05 24.66 7.15
C PRO A 378 8.90 25.32 7.92
N THR A 379 8.18 26.23 7.27
CA THR A 379 6.96 26.82 7.83
C THR A 379 5.97 25.70 8.09
N LEU A 380 5.90 25.26 9.34
CA LEU A 380 4.89 24.35 9.88
C LEU A 380 3.53 25.03 9.78
N GLN A 381 2.93 25.01 8.58
CA GLN A 381 1.50 25.22 8.48
C GLN A 381 0.82 24.07 9.24
N PRO A 382 -0.21 24.35 10.05
CA PRO A 382 -1.00 23.29 10.68
C PRO A 382 -1.58 22.45 9.55
N GLN A 383 -1.00 21.27 9.32
CA GLN A 383 -1.55 20.33 8.37
C GLN A 383 -2.85 19.82 8.98
N GLU A 384 -3.95 19.92 8.23
CA GLU A 384 -5.23 19.28 8.62
C GLU A 384 -4.95 17.82 8.98
N PRO A 385 -5.59 17.23 10.00
CA PRO A 385 -5.42 15.80 10.29
C PRO A 385 -5.88 14.95 9.10
N ILE A 386 -5.31 13.75 8.92
CA ILE A 386 -5.84 12.80 7.93
C ILE A 386 -7.25 12.44 8.37
N ASN A 387 -8.20 12.38 7.43
CA ASN A 387 -9.55 11.95 7.74
C ASN A 387 -9.50 10.49 8.20
N GLU A 388 -9.65 10.27 9.51
CA GLU A 388 -9.72 8.95 10.13
C GLU A 388 -11.18 8.51 10.22
N THR A 389 -11.49 7.36 9.63
CA THR A 389 -12.71 6.59 9.89
C THR A 389 -12.44 5.59 11.02
N PRO A 390 -13.47 5.16 11.78
CA PRO A 390 -13.29 4.09 12.78
C PRO A 390 -12.74 2.78 12.17
N GLU A 391 -12.94 2.57 10.87
CA GLU A 391 -12.47 1.42 10.10
C GLU A 391 -11.07 1.62 9.47
N THR A 392 -10.43 2.77 9.70
CA THR A 392 -9.11 3.07 9.11
C THR A 392 -8.04 2.06 9.52
N PHE A 393 -8.05 1.59 10.78
CA PHE A 393 -7.05 0.67 11.30
C PHE A 393 -7.70 -0.62 11.80
N LEU A 394 -7.19 -1.74 11.31
CA LEU A 394 -7.64 -3.09 11.62
C LEU A 394 -6.45 -3.91 12.16
N CYS A 395 -6.70 -4.82 13.09
CA CYS A 395 -5.73 -5.83 13.54
C CYS A 395 -6.41 -7.20 13.65
N LEU A 396 -5.63 -8.26 13.84
CA LEU A 396 -6.16 -9.63 13.94
C LEU A 396 -6.51 -9.96 15.39
N ASP A 397 -7.77 -10.32 15.67
CA ASP A 397 -8.15 -10.79 17.00
C ASP A 397 -7.69 -12.25 17.21
N ALA A 398 -6.70 -12.44 18.07
CA ALA A 398 -6.16 -13.76 18.39
C ALA A 398 -7.18 -14.69 19.09
N ARG A 399 -8.25 -14.15 19.68
CA ARG A 399 -9.27 -14.94 20.39
C ARG A 399 -10.37 -15.45 19.47
N VAL A 400 -10.58 -14.79 18.33
CA VAL A 400 -11.63 -15.11 17.35
C VAL A 400 -10.98 -15.44 16.01
N GLU A 401 -10.20 -16.53 15.99
CA GLU A 401 -9.64 -17.15 14.78
C GLU A 401 -8.96 -16.18 13.77
N GLY A 402 -8.37 -15.07 14.24
CA GLY A 402 -7.69 -14.11 13.36
C GLY A 402 -8.64 -13.28 12.48
N VAL A 403 -9.89 -13.07 12.90
CA VAL A 403 -10.81 -12.16 12.20
C VAL A 403 -10.28 -10.72 12.32
N PRO A 404 -10.24 -9.94 11.22
CA PRO A 404 -9.86 -8.53 11.28
C PRO A 404 -10.90 -7.73 12.05
N THR A 405 -10.46 -7.01 13.08
CA THR A 405 -11.30 -6.14 13.92
C THR A 405 -10.73 -4.72 13.96
N SER A 406 -11.60 -3.72 14.01
CA SER A 406 -11.18 -2.33 14.10
C SER A 406 -10.50 -2.03 15.44
N PHE A 407 -9.55 -1.10 15.44
CA PHE A 407 -8.86 -0.69 16.67
C PHE A 407 -9.86 -0.16 17.70
N THR A 408 -10.83 0.65 17.27
CA THR A 408 -11.84 1.24 18.15
C THR A 408 -12.74 0.19 18.79
N ASP A 409 -13.16 -0.83 18.02
CA ASP A 409 -14.00 -1.91 18.54
C ASP A 409 -13.23 -2.79 19.51
N TYR A 410 -11.97 -3.12 19.20
CA TYR A 410 -11.12 -3.92 20.07
C TYR A 410 -10.81 -3.18 21.38
N GLU A 411 -10.49 -1.89 21.31
CA GLU A 411 -10.23 -1.05 22.48
C GLU A 411 -11.45 -0.98 23.41
N ALA A 412 -12.64 -0.75 22.84
CA ALA A 412 -13.88 -0.68 23.61
C ALA A 412 -14.21 -2.01 24.32
N ARG A 413 -14.01 -3.15 23.65
CA ARG A 413 -14.36 -4.48 24.17
C ARG A 413 -13.34 -5.04 25.16
N HIS A 414 -12.05 -4.82 24.92
CA HIS A 414 -10.99 -5.55 25.62
C HIS A 414 -10.07 -4.66 26.46
N CYS A 415 -9.87 -3.39 26.10
CA CYS A 415 -8.90 -2.52 26.76
C CYS A 415 -9.51 -1.63 27.86
N SER A 416 -10.82 -1.37 27.80
CA SER A 416 -11.56 -0.55 28.77
C SER A 416 -11.60 -1.12 30.21
N LEU A 417 -11.23 -2.38 30.40
CA LEU A 417 -11.22 -3.04 31.71
C LEU A 417 -10.11 -2.53 32.67
N GLY A 418 -9.02 -1.96 32.14
CA GLY A 418 -7.92 -1.42 32.97
C GLY A 418 -8.34 -0.21 33.82
N GLY A 419 -9.15 0.69 33.24
CA GLY A 419 -9.72 1.82 33.98
C GLY A 419 -10.83 1.38 34.95
N SER A 420 -11.63 0.40 34.55
CA SER A 420 -12.73 -0.14 35.37
C SER A 420 -12.20 -0.83 36.64
N MET A 421 -11.10 -1.58 36.56
CA MET A 421 -10.48 -2.18 37.76
C MET A 421 -10.02 -1.14 38.78
N LEU A 422 -9.43 -0.03 38.33
CA LEU A 422 -8.98 1.04 39.22
C LEU A 422 -10.18 1.75 39.87
N VAL A 423 -11.26 1.97 39.12
CA VAL A 423 -12.53 2.49 39.65
C VAL A 423 -13.17 1.51 40.64
N PHE A 424 -13.16 0.20 40.35
CA PHE A 424 -13.64 -0.84 41.27
C PHE A 424 -12.80 -0.89 42.56
N ILE A 425 -11.47 -0.76 42.46
CA ILE A 425 -10.57 -0.68 43.62
C ILE A 425 -10.86 0.59 44.44
N LEU A 426 -11.06 1.74 43.80
CA LEU A 426 -11.40 2.99 44.50
C LEU A 426 -12.78 2.89 45.19
N ILE A 427 -13.78 2.30 44.54
CA ILE A 427 -15.11 2.07 45.14
C ILE A 427 -15.00 1.12 46.33
N THR A 428 -14.28 0.00 46.21
CA THR A 428 -14.11 -0.96 47.31
C THR A 428 -13.35 -0.37 48.49
N VAL A 429 -12.29 0.41 48.24
CA VAL A 429 -11.56 1.15 49.28
C VAL A 429 -12.46 2.20 49.95
N ALA A 430 -13.23 2.97 49.17
CA ALA A 430 -14.16 3.96 49.71
C ALA A 430 -15.24 3.32 50.61
N VAL A 431 -15.78 2.17 50.21
CA VAL A 431 -16.74 1.40 51.01
C VAL A 431 -16.09 0.89 52.30
N LEU A 432 -14.86 0.38 52.24
CA LEU A 432 -14.11 -0.05 53.43
C LEU A 432 -13.87 1.10 54.42
N VAL A 433 -13.47 2.28 53.93
CA VAL A 433 -13.28 3.48 54.77
C VAL A 433 -14.60 3.92 55.38
N ALA A 434 -15.70 3.93 54.62
CA ALA A 434 -17.03 4.28 55.12
C ALA A 434 -17.50 3.31 56.22
N LEU A 435 -17.24 2.00 56.07
CA LEU A 435 -17.53 1.00 57.10
C LEU A 435 -16.71 1.22 58.37
N ILE A 436 -15.42 1.51 58.25
CA ILE A 436 -14.56 1.81 59.41
C ILE A 436 -15.05 3.05 60.15
N VAL A 437 -15.41 4.13 59.43
CA VAL A 437 -15.98 5.34 60.02
C VAL A 437 -17.32 5.04 60.69
N GLY A 438 -18.18 4.25 60.05
CA GLY A 438 -19.45 3.80 60.61
C GLY A 438 -19.28 3.05 61.93
N VAL A 439 -18.35 2.10 61.98
CA VAL A 439 -18.02 1.36 63.21
C VAL A 439 -17.46 2.29 64.29
N CYS A 440 -16.55 3.20 63.93
CA CYS A 440 -16.01 4.20 64.86
C CYS A 440 -17.12 5.10 65.45
N LEU A 441 -18.06 5.55 64.62
CA LEU A 441 -19.22 6.35 65.04
C LEU A 441 -20.15 5.56 65.95
N ILE A 442 -20.44 4.29 65.64
CA ILE A 442 -21.23 3.41 66.50
C ILE A 442 -20.55 3.25 67.86
N VAL A 443 -19.24 2.95 67.90
CA VAL A 443 -18.48 2.82 69.14
C VAL A 443 -18.49 4.14 69.93
N TRP A 444 -18.32 5.28 69.26
CA TRP A 444 -18.37 6.59 69.89
C TRP A 444 -19.77 6.91 70.45
N CYS A 445 -20.83 6.64 69.70
CA CYS A 445 -22.22 6.78 70.13
C CYS A 445 -22.54 5.87 71.34
N CYS A 446 -22.09 4.60 71.30
CA CYS A 446 -22.23 3.67 72.42
C CYS A 446 -21.47 4.16 73.68
N ARG A 447 -20.25 4.68 73.51
CA ARG A 447 -19.47 5.29 74.61
C ARG A 447 -20.14 6.55 75.16
N LYS A 448 -20.63 7.44 74.29
CA LYS A 448 -21.32 8.68 74.67
C LYS A 448 -22.64 8.39 75.38
N ARG A 449 -23.42 7.41 74.92
CA ARG A 449 -24.66 6.94 75.58
C ARG A 449 -24.37 6.33 76.95
N ARG A 450 -23.32 5.50 77.10
CA ARG A 450 -22.87 5.01 78.42
C ARG A 450 -22.47 6.16 79.35
N ARG A 451 -21.80 7.20 78.84
CA ARG A 451 -21.37 8.36 79.63
C ARG A 451 -22.57 9.21 80.10
N ASN A 452 -23.60 9.38 79.26
CA ASN A 452 -24.82 10.08 79.66
C ASN A 452 -25.69 9.27 80.63
N ASN A 453 -25.78 7.94 80.47
CA ASN A 453 -26.52 7.11 81.43
C ASN A 453 -25.85 7.05 82.82
N ARG A 454 -24.52 7.23 82.91
CA ARG A 454 -23.82 7.34 84.19
C ARG A 454 -24.07 8.64 84.94
N LYS A 455 -24.57 9.70 84.28
CA LYS A 455 -24.90 10.99 84.93
C LYS A 455 -26.31 11.04 85.51
N LYS A 456 -27.13 10.01 85.32
CA LYS A 456 -28.54 9.98 85.78
C LYS A 456 -28.75 9.34 87.16
N TRP A 457 -27.67 8.91 87.85
CA TRP A 457 -27.73 8.31 89.18
C TRP A 457 -26.67 8.93 90.09
N ILE A 458 -26.86 10.18 90.51
CA ILE A 458 -26.40 10.77 91.78
C ILE A 458 -27.22 12.05 91.93
N SER A 459 -28.28 11.97 92.72
CA SER A 459 -28.95 13.14 93.30
C SER A 459 -29.35 12.74 94.72
N VAL A 460 -28.43 12.97 95.66
CA VAL A 460 -28.73 12.99 97.10
C VAL A 460 -28.76 14.47 97.51
N PRO A 461 -29.85 14.96 98.14
CA PRO A 461 -29.97 16.33 98.59
C PRO A 461 -29.39 16.48 100.01
N THR A 462 -28.51 17.46 100.22
CA THR A 462 -28.19 17.99 101.55
C THR A 462 -28.40 19.50 101.54
N ASN A 463 -29.49 19.92 102.17
CA ASN A 463 -29.80 21.30 102.52
C ASN A 463 -28.82 21.80 103.59
N ALA A 464 -28.34 23.04 103.45
CA ALA A 464 -28.29 24.02 104.53
C ALA A 464 -28.09 25.44 103.96
N PRO A 465 -28.71 26.48 104.56
CA PRO A 465 -28.80 27.84 104.01
C PRO A 465 -27.84 28.82 104.69
N ASP A 466 -27.40 29.87 103.97
CA ASP A 466 -27.10 31.20 104.55
C ASP A 466 -27.03 32.24 103.40
N VAL A 467 -28.08 33.04 103.16
CA VAL A 467 -28.27 34.46 103.58
C VAL A 467 -27.14 35.43 103.17
N VAL A 468 -27.58 36.58 102.65
CA VAL A 468 -26.92 37.90 102.49
C VAL A 468 -26.48 38.33 101.07
N SER A 469 -27.46 38.90 100.35
CA SER A 469 -27.50 40.32 99.90
C SER A 469 -26.44 40.89 98.94
N LYS A 470 -26.87 41.21 97.70
CA LYS A 470 -27.00 42.58 97.11
C LYS A 470 -27.38 42.44 95.61
N LYS A 471 -28.59 42.82 95.14
CA LYS A 471 -29.14 44.19 94.91
C LYS A 471 -28.32 44.88 93.79
N ASN A 472 -28.80 45.27 92.58
CA ASN A 472 -30.07 45.64 91.95
C ASN A 472 -29.97 45.32 90.42
N GLY A 473 -31.01 44.92 89.69
CA GLY A 473 -32.01 45.81 89.03
C GLY A 473 -31.63 46.04 87.54
N VAL A 474 -32.47 46.11 86.51
CA VAL A 474 -33.90 46.42 86.36
C VAL A 474 -34.31 46.14 84.89
N ILE A 475 -35.43 45.42 84.71
CA ILE A 475 -36.57 45.61 83.77
C ILE A 475 -36.38 45.74 82.25
N GLY A 476 -37.03 44.81 81.55
CA GLY A 476 -37.94 45.07 80.41
C GLY A 476 -37.73 44.10 79.23
N ARG A 477 -38.73 43.57 78.53
CA ARG A 477 -40.20 43.52 78.64
C ARG A 477 -40.68 42.58 77.50
N GLU A 478 -41.68 41.75 77.79
CA GLU A 478 -42.76 41.17 76.94
C GLU A 478 -42.53 41.09 75.40
N ALA A 479 -42.81 39.98 74.72
CA ALA A 479 -44.16 39.42 74.62
C ALA A 479 -44.18 37.98 74.10
N ALA A 480 -45.10 37.20 74.68
CA ALA A 480 -45.64 35.97 74.12
C ALA A 480 -47.08 36.24 73.67
N THR A 481 -47.45 35.68 72.53
CA THR A 481 -48.82 35.35 72.09
C THR A 481 -48.63 34.21 71.07
N SER A 482 -49.39 33.12 71.01
CA SER A 482 -50.68 32.76 71.59
C SER A 482 -51.04 31.33 71.11
N GLY A 483 -51.85 30.57 71.88
CA GLY A 483 -52.73 29.50 71.38
C GLY A 483 -52.21 28.05 71.53
N THR A 484 -52.38 27.32 72.64
CA THR A 484 -53.57 26.53 73.09
C THR A 484 -53.72 25.14 72.38
N PRO A 485 -54.55 24.17 72.85
CA PRO A 485 -54.05 22.97 73.55
C PRO A 485 -54.76 21.63 73.16
N VAL A 486 -54.10 20.47 73.09
CA VAL A 486 -54.80 19.16 73.01
C VAL A 486 -53.84 18.09 73.56
N ASP A 487 -54.01 17.50 74.74
CA ASP A 487 -55.02 16.58 75.29
C ASP A 487 -54.97 15.12 74.79
N SER A 488 -54.98 14.23 75.78
CA SER A 488 -55.40 12.83 75.81
C SER A 488 -54.54 11.70 75.22
N ARG A 489 -54.01 10.92 76.17
CA ARG A 489 -54.09 9.45 76.31
C ARG A 489 -53.81 8.57 75.08
N ILE A 490 -52.82 7.68 75.21
CA ILE A 490 -53.02 6.22 75.06
C ILE A 490 -51.99 5.48 75.93
N THR A 491 -52.54 4.60 76.76
CA THR A 491 -51.92 3.59 77.63
C THR A 491 -51.37 2.42 76.83
N MET A 492 -50.26 1.80 77.26
CA MET A 492 -50.20 0.33 77.46
C MET A 492 -48.97 -0.04 78.28
N VAL A 493 -49.21 -0.65 79.44
CA VAL A 493 -48.22 -1.38 80.25
C VAL A 493 -48.43 -2.86 80.00
N VAL A 494 -47.38 -3.59 79.63
CA VAL A 494 -47.22 -5.03 79.91
C VAL A 494 -45.73 -5.29 80.21
N PRO A 495 -45.37 -5.91 81.35
CA PRO A 495 -44.01 -6.32 81.68
C PRO A 495 -43.72 -7.77 81.26
N ASP A 496 -42.44 -8.04 81.07
CA ASP A 496 -41.74 -9.34 81.14
C ASP A 496 -42.36 -10.59 80.49
N GLY A 497 -41.67 -11.08 79.46
CA GLY A 497 -41.90 -12.41 78.89
C GLY A 497 -40.80 -12.79 77.90
N ARG A 498 -39.78 -13.48 78.40
CA ARG A 498 -38.61 -14.09 77.72
C ARG A 498 -38.87 -14.56 76.28
N LEU A 499 -37.83 -14.49 75.44
CA LEU A 499 -37.56 -15.49 74.39
C LEU A 499 -36.05 -15.64 74.18
N TYR A 500 -35.56 -16.87 74.37
CA TYR A 500 -34.26 -17.34 73.87
C TYR A 500 -34.36 -17.54 72.36
N ARG A 501 -33.32 -17.17 71.60
CA ARG A 501 -33.08 -17.73 70.27
C ARG A 501 -31.60 -17.70 69.87
N GLU A 502 -31.01 -18.89 69.93
CA GLU A 502 -30.04 -19.51 69.01
C GLU A 502 -28.68 -18.82 68.76
N THR A 503 -27.64 -19.42 69.32
CA THR A 503 -26.23 -19.30 68.92
C THR A 503 -25.92 -20.34 67.83
N GLU A 504 -25.60 -19.92 66.62
CA GLU A 504 -24.96 -20.79 65.62
C GLU A 504 -23.44 -20.79 65.82
N PHE A 505 -22.89 -22.00 65.96
CA PHE A 505 -21.46 -22.30 65.93
C PHE A 505 -21.04 -22.49 64.47
N HIS A 506 -20.17 -21.61 63.95
CA HIS A 506 -19.41 -21.91 62.75
C HIS A 506 -18.08 -22.56 63.16
N VAL A 507 -18.00 -23.88 63.01
CA VAL A 507 -16.74 -24.63 63.04
C VAL A 507 -16.10 -24.48 61.65
N ILE A 508 -15.03 -23.69 61.55
CA ILE A 508 -14.17 -23.69 60.38
C ILE A 508 -13.12 -24.77 60.61
N VAL A 509 -13.24 -25.89 59.89
CA VAL A 509 -12.20 -26.90 59.79
C VAL A 509 -11.25 -26.46 58.69
N GLU A 510 -10.08 -25.93 59.06
CA GLU A 510 -8.97 -25.74 58.12
C GLU A 510 -8.41 -27.13 57.77
N LYS A 511 -8.70 -27.59 56.55
CA LYS A 511 -7.95 -28.67 55.90
C LYS A 511 -6.73 -28.06 55.24
N ALA A 512 -5.55 -28.33 55.78
CA ALA A 512 -4.28 -28.16 55.08
C ALA A 512 -4.04 -29.41 54.22
N GLU A 513 -4.03 -29.25 52.90
CA GLU A 513 -3.51 -30.28 51.99
C GLU A 513 -1.99 -30.08 51.81
N PRO A 514 -1.17 -31.13 51.96
CA PRO A 514 0.27 -31.02 51.81
C PRO A 514 0.69 -30.98 50.34
N LEU A 515 1.55 -29.99 50.02
CA LEU A 515 2.32 -29.91 48.78
C LEU A 515 3.28 -31.10 48.70
N THR A 516 3.04 -32.02 47.78
CA THR A 516 4.06 -32.96 47.30
C THR A 516 4.69 -32.39 46.03
N THR A 517 5.93 -31.94 46.17
CA THR A 517 6.86 -31.71 45.08
C THR A 517 7.35 -33.05 44.54
N GLU A 518 7.13 -33.32 43.26
CA GLU A 518 7.95 -34.29 42.53
C GLU A 518 8.60 -33.60 41.32
N LEU A 519 9.90 -33.90 41.19
CA LEU A 519 10.82 -33.55 40.11
C LEU A 519 10.51 -34.33 38.83
#